data_AF-A0A645FDZ1-F1
#
_entry.id   AF-A0A645FDZ1-F1
#
_cell.length_a   1.000
_cell.length_b   1.000
_cell.length_c   1.000
_cell.angle_alpha   90.00
_cell.angle_beta   90.00
_cell.angle_gamma   90.00
#
_symmetry.space_group_name_H-M   'P 1'
#
loop_
_entity.id
_entity.type
_entity.pdbx_description
1 polymer ?
#
loop_
_entity_poly.entity_id
_entity_poly.type
_entity_poly.pdbx_seq_one_letter_code
_entity_poly.pdbx_strand_id
1 'polypeptide(L)' 'MWENMNRKEFKLTGSWMSYSSPFPGKEWELTAHYFATGQLKFDPGFIYKKMPMSQAQEAFQMFKTPGLVKGKVLLVNEE' A
#
# COMPACT_ATOMS: atom_id res chain seq x y z
N MET A 1 15.43 11.22 23.12
CA MET A 1 15.34 10.96 21.67
C MET A 1 16.56 11.50 20.93
N TRP A 2 16.92 12.77 21.11
CA TRP A 2 18.14 13.41 20.56
C TRP A 2 19.43 12.60 20.76
N GLU A 3 19.71 12.19 22.00
CA GLU A 3 20.94 11.46 22.33
C GLU A 3 21.04 10.13 21.57
N ASN A 4 19.93 9.40 21.42
CA ASN A 4 19.90 8.14 20.68
C ASN A 4 20.14 8.33 19.18
N MET A 5 19.68 9.45 18.59
CA MET A 5 19.94 9.73 17.18
C MET A 5 21.42 10.05 16.94
N ASN A 6 22.01 10.86 17.81
CA ASN A 6 23.38 11.35 17.63
C ASN A 6 24.44 10.34 18.09
N ARG A 7 24.29 9.76 19.29
CA ARG A 7 25.30 8.84 19.86
C ARG A 7 25.28 7.45 19.25
N LYS A 8 24.17 7.06 18.61
CA LYS A 8 24.06 5.78 17.89
C LYS A 8 24.17 5.94 16.37
N GLU A 9 24.60 7.11 15.90
CA GLU A 9 24.83 7.37 14.47
C GLU A 9 23.62 6.99 13.60
N PHE A 10 22.43 7.40 14.03
CA PHE A 10 21.19 7.02 13.38
C PHE A 10 21.15 7.53 11.94
N LYS A 11 20.94 6.61 10.99
CA LYS A 11 20.72 6.95 9.58
C LYS A 11 19.23 7.15 9.32
N LEU A 12 18.87 8.39 9.00
CA LEU A 12 17.52 8.73 8.53
C LEU A 12 17.49 8.63 7.00
N THR A 13 16.63 7.77 6.47
CA THR A 13 16.37 7.69 5.02
C THR A 13 14.95 8.18 4.75
N GLY A 14 14.82 9.26 3.96
CA GLY A 14 13.53 9.68 3.43
C GLY A 14 13.12 8.76 2.28
N SER A 15 11.86 8.35 2.26
CA SER A 15 11.27 7.59 1.15
C SER A 15 10.11 8.39 0.59
N TRP A 16 10.09 8.56 -0.72
CA TRP A 16 8.99 9.22 -1.41
C TRP A 16 8.62 8.41 -2.65
N MET A 17 7.35 8.01 -2.74
CA MET A 17 6.84 7.10 -3.77
C MET A 17 7.62 5.78 -3.81
N SER A 18 7.49 5.03 -4.91
CA SER A 18 7.96 3.65 -5.05
C SER A 18 8.50 3.39 -6.46
N TYR A 19 9.41 4.24 -6.93
CA TYR A 19 10.00 4.14 -8.27
C TYR A 19 11.52 4.28 -8.22
N SER A 20 12.19 3.63 -9.16
CA SER A 20 13.63 3.81 -9.41
C SER A 20 13.92 3.80 -10.91
N SER A 21 15.16 4.13 -11.28
CA SER A 21 15.62 4.05 -12.68
C SER A 21 16.20 2.67 -12.98
N PRO A 22 15.97 2.10 -14.17
CA PRO A 22 15.05 2.58 -15.22
C PRO A 22 13.58 2.43 -14.79
N PHE A 23 12.70 3.32 -15.25
CA PHE A 23 11.28 3.29 -14.91
C PHE A 23 10.63 1.93 -15.27
N PRO A 24 9.76 1.37 -14.41
CA PRO A 24 9.28 1.91 -13.12
C PRO A 24 10.19 1.61 -11.92
N GLY A 25 11.30 0.91 -12.15
CA GLY A 25 12.23 0.47 -11.12
C GLY A 25 12.10 -1.02 -10.85
N LYS A 26 13.20 -1.63 -10.38
CA LYS A 26 13.26 -3.06 -10.07
C LYS A 26 12.26 -3.51 -9.00
N GLU A 27 11.82 -2.58 -8.14
CA GLU A 27 10.86 -2.81 -7.07
C GLU A 27 9.54 -3.40 -7.63
N TRP A 28 9.15 -2.98 -8.84
CA TRP A 28 7.94 -3.47 -9.50
C TRP A 28 8.08 -4.92 -9.96
N GLU A 29 9.18 -5.25 -10.64
CA GLU A 29 9.48 -6.61 -11.10
C GLU A 29 9.66 -7.57 -9.92
N LEU A 30 10.39 -7.16 -8.88
CA LEU A 30 10.57 -7.95 -7.67
C LEU A 30 9.24 -8.21 -6.96
N THR A 31 8.39 -7.19 -6.83
CA THR A 31 7.07 -7.35 -6.22
C THR A 31 6.23 -8.37 -6.99
N ALA A 32 6.17 -8.28 -8.31
CA ALA A 32 5.46 -9.23 -9.16
C ALA A 32 6.04 -10.66 -9.02
N HIS A 33 7.36 -10.80 -9.05
CA HIS A 33 8.05 -12.09 -8.89
C HIS A 33 7.71 -12.75 -7.55
N TYR A 34 7.78 -12.01 -6.44
CA TYR A 34 7.54 -12.58 -5.12
C TYR A 34 6.06 -12.91 -4.87
N PHE A 35 5.13 -12.19 -5.49
CA PHE A 35 3.73 -12.60 -5.51
C PHE A 35 3.53 -13.87 -6.35
N ALA A 36 4.12 -13.93 -7.55
CA ALA A 36 4.00 -15.10 -8.44
C ALA A 36 4.59 -16.38 -7.83
N THR A 37 5.68 -16.25 -7.05
CA THR A 37 6.32 -17.38 -6.35
C THR A 37 5.70 -17.68 -4.99
N GLY A 38 4.69 -16.92 -4.55
CA GLY A 38 4.00 -17.11 -3.27
C GLY A 38 4.82 -16.75 -2.02
N GLN A 39 6.00 -16.16 -2.20
CA GLN A 39 6.83 -15.67 -1.09
C GLN A 39 6.22 -14.41 -0.45
N LEU A 40 5.65 -13.53 -1.28
CA LEU A 40 4.69 -12.53 -0.84
C LEU A 40 3.28 -13.10 -0.95
N LYS A 41 2.52 -13.00 0.15
CA LYS A 41 1.16 -13.51 0.24
C LYS A 41 0.17 -12.36 0.28
N PHE A 42 -0.90 -12.48 -0.49
CA PHE A 42 -2.08 -11.65 -0.31
C PHE A 42 -2.87 -12.17 0.90
N ASP A 43 -3.02 -11.36 1.94
CA ASP A 43 -3.92 -11.65 3.04
C ASP A 43 -5.29 -11.01 2.76
N PRO A 44 -6.36 -11.80 2.55
CA PRO A 44 -7.71 -11.28 2.38
C PRO A 44 -8.18 -10.42 3.57
N GLY A 45 -7.61 -10.62 4.76
CA GLY A 45 -7.89 -9.83 5.96
C GLY A 45 -7.52 -8.34 5.83
N PHE A 46 -6.67 -7.98 4.86
CA PHE A 46 -6.42 -6.57 4.55
C PHE A 46 -7.54 -5.91 3.76
N ILE A 47 -8.47 -6.66 3.16
CA ILE A 47 -9.59 -6.12 2.39
C ILE A 47 -10.73 -5.83 3.36
N TYR A 48 -10.98 -4.55 3.61
CA TYR A 48 -12.10 -4.09 4.44
C TYR A 48 -13.44 -4.21 3.72
N LYS A 49 -13.49 -3.83 2.42
CA LYS A 49 -14.72 -3.85 1.63
C LYS A 49 -14.41 -4.05 0.15
N LYS A 50 -15.23 -4.85 -0.54
CA LYS A 50 -15.27 -4.90 -2.01
C LYS A 50 -16.50 -4.13 -2.47
N MET A 51 -16.36 -3.26 -3.46
CA MET A 51 -17.46 -2.44 -3.98
C MET A 51 -17.44 -2.45 -5.50
N PRO A 52 -18.61 -2.50 -6.17
CA PRO A 52 -18.66 -2.47 -7.63
C PRO A 52 -18.18 -1.10 -8.13
N MET A 53 -17.70 -1.07 -9.37
CA MET A 53 -17.17 0.17 -9.92
C MET A 53 -18.23 1.28 -10.10
N SER A 54 -19.51 0.90 -10.24
CA SER A 54 -20.64 1.83 -10.18
C SER A 54 -20.71 2.63 -8.87
N GLN A 55 -20.13 2.13 -7.78
CA GLN A 55 -20.13 2.76 -6.45
C GLN A 55 -18.78 3.39 -6.05
N ALA A 56 -17.97 3.77 -7.04
CA ALA A 56 -16.67 4.40 -6.79
C ALA A 56 -16.78 5.63 -5.89
N GLN A 57 -17.79 6.48 -6.16
CA GLN A 57 -17.97 7.73 -5.44
C GLN A 57 -18.22 7.47 -3.95
N GLU A 58 -19.11 6.54 -3.62
CA GLU A 58 -19.43 6.13 -2.25
C GLU A 58 -18.20 5.57 -1.54
N ALA A 59 -17.40 4.75 -2.24
CA ALA A 59 -16.15 4.22 -1.69
C ALA A 59 -15.18 5.33 -1.28
N PHE A 60 -15.06 6.40 -2.08
CA PHE A 60 -14.25 7.57 -1.72
C PHE A 60 -14.88 8.40 -0.59
N GLN A 61 -16.21 8.55 -0.55
CA GLN A 61 -16.89 9.27 0.54
C GLN A 61 -16.62 8.64 1.92
N MET A 62 -16.41 7.32 2.00
CA MET A 62 -16.08 6.63 3.25
C MET A 62 -14.81 7.18 3.94
N PHE A 63 -13.86 7.74 3.17
CA PHE A 63 -12.64 8.31 3.72
C PHE A 63 -12.84 9.70 4.35
N LYS A 64 -14.01 10.32 4.19
CA LYS A 64 -14.35 11.58 4.89
C LYS A 64 -14.63 11.37 6.37
N THR A 65 -14.99 10.15 6.78
CA THR A 65 -15.23 9.83 8.19
C THR A 65 -13.97 9.17 8.78
N PRO A 66 -13.22 9.86 9.66
CA PRO A 66 -12.00 9.31 10.24
C PRO A 66 -12.27 7.99 10.95
N GLY A 67 -11.47 6.97 10.64
CA GLY A 67 -11.56 5.66 11.28
C GLY A 67 -12.68 4.76 10.76
N LEU A 68 -13.51 5.17 9.80
CA LEU A 68 -14.51 4.28 9.18
C LEU A 68 -13.83 3.16 8.38
N VAL A 69 -12.88 3.51 7.53
CA VAL A 69 -12.12 2.57 6.71
C VAL A 69 -11.05 1.87 7.58
N LYS A 70 -11.18 0.56 7.77
CA LYS A 70 -10.28 -0.26 8.61
C LYS A 70 -9.20 -1.02 7.82
N GLY A 71 -9.18 -0.88 6.50
CA GLY A 71 -8.30 -1.60 5.59
C GLY A 71 -8.51 -1.16 4.14
N LYS A 72 -8.17 -2.01 3.18
CA LYS A 72 -8.30 -1.71 1.75
C LYS A 72 -9.76 -1.78 1.29
N VAL A 73 -10.25 -0.73 0.65
CA VAL A 73 -11.47 -0.78 -0.16
C VAL A 73 -11.06 -1.17 -1.59
N LEU A 74 -11.56 -2.30 -2.08
CA LEU A 74 -11.25 -2.81 -3.41
C LEU A 74 -12.44 -2.55 -4.34
N LEU A 75 -12.19 -1.79 -5.40
CA LEU A 75 -13.16 -1.57 -6.46
C LEU A 75 -13.06 -2.71 -7.46
N VAL A 76 -14.19 -3.34 -7.77
CA VAL A 76 -14.28 -4.47 -8.68
C VAL A 76 -15.22 -4.13 -9.84
N ASN A 77 -14.83 -4.47 -11.06
CA ASN A 77 -15.78 -4.47 -12.17
C ASN A 77 -16.76 -5.64 -11.96
N GLU A 78 -18.05 -5.37 -12.15
CA GLU A 78 -19.03 -6.45 -12.34
C GLU A 78 -18.75 -7.10 -13.71
N GLU A 79 -18.93 -8.42 -13.81
CA GLU A 79 -18.81 -9.13 -15.09
C GLU A 79 -19.90 -8.73 -16.08
#